data_AF-A0A9C8ZPT3-F1
#
_entry.id   AF-A0A9C8ZPT3-F1
#
_cell.length_a   1.000
_cell.length_b   1.000
_cell.length_c   1.000
_cell.angle_alpha   90.00
_cell.angle_beta   90.00
_cell.angle_gamma   90.00
#
_symmetry.space_group_name_H-M   'P 1'
#
loop_
_entity.id
_entity.type
_entity.pdbx_description
1 polymer ?
#
loop_
_entity_poly.entity_id
_entity_poly.type
_entity_poly.pdbx_seq_one_letter_code
_entity_poly.pdbx_strand_id
1 'polypeptide(L)'
;MNTDGTNGNQPVTDAGRVLRPNTEVGIVGYGAYIPRYRLPTSEIARVWKGGMGGTPIKEKAVPGLDEDVVTMSIEAARNALARARIDPSLIRAVWVGSESHPYAVKPTSTIVAEAIGAAPHTLAGDWEFACKAGSEAMQAAIGLVGSQMARYALSIGMDTAQGRPGDALEYTAA
;
A
#
# COMPACT_ATOMS: atom_id res chain seq x y z
N MET A 1 -4.20 -34.17 -44.22
CA MET A 1 -2.88 -33.76 -44.74
C MET A 1 -2.34 -32.76 -43.74
N ASN A 2 -1.48 -33.22 -42.83
CA ASN A 2 -0.78 -32.35 -41.90
C ASN A 2 0.23 -31.52 -42.71
N THR A 3 0.26 -30.21 -42.47
CA THR A 3 1.45 -29.39 -42.74
C THR A 3 1.82 -28.72 -41.42
N ASP A 4 2.84 -29.29 -40.84
CA ASP A 4 3.62 -28.85 -39.69
C ASP A 4 4.44 -27.60 -40.04
N GLY A 5 3.82 -26.43 -39.90
CA GLY A 5 4.53 -25.15 -39.87
C GLY A 5 5.20 -24.93 -38.52
N THR A 6 6.38 -25.53 -38.32
CA THR A 6 7.26 -25.24 -37.17
C THR A 6 7.85 -23.83 -37.33
N ASN A 7 7.38 -22.88 -36.53
CA ASN A 7 8.11 -21.67 -36.18
C ASN A 7 7.95 -21.43 -34.67
N GLY A 8 9.06 -21.07 -34.03
CA GLY A 8 9.28 -21.20 -32.59
C GLY A 8 8.30 -20.44 -31.71
N ASN A 9 8.34 -20.83 -30.43
CA ASN A 9 7.54 -20.35 -29.30
C ASN A 9 6.22 -21.11 -29.07
N GLN A 10 6.32 -22.41 -28.74
CA GLN A 10 5.19 -23.11 -28.09
C GLN A 10 5.05 -22.57 -26.66
N PRO A 11 3.93 -21.93 -26.28
CA PRO A 11 3.69 -21.53 -24.90
C PRO A 11 3.61 -22.80 -24.05
N VAL A 12 4.37 -22.83 -22.95
CA VAL A 12 4.24 -23.87 -21.93
C VAL A 12 2.78 -23.89 -21.47
N THR A 13 2.10 -25.01 -21.69
CA THR A 13 0.70 -25.21 -21.34
C THR A 13 0.53 -25.32 -19.82
N ASP A 14 0.44 -24.18 -19.16
CA ASP A 14 0.21 -24.03 -17.72
C ASP A 14 -1.29 -24.24 -17.37
N ALA A 15 -1.81 -25.43 -17.66
CA ALA A 15 -3.24 -25.75 -17.69
C ALA A 15 -3.98 -25.71 -16.33
N GLY A 16 -3.40 -25.11 -15.29
CA GLY A 16 -4.00 -25.06 -13.95
C GLY A 16 -3.69 -23.82 -13.11
N ARG A 17 -2.93 -22.84 -13.61
CA ARG A 17 -2.62 -21.62 -12.86
C ARG A 17 -3.31 -20.41 -13.48
N VAL A 18 -4.22 -19.81 -12.71
CA VAL A 18 -4.95 -18.57 -13.07
C VAL A 18 -4.20 -17.34 -12.55
N LEU A 19 -4.56 -16.15 -13.07
CA LEU A 19 -4.01 -14.85 -12.64
C LEU A 19 -2.49 -14.74 -12.74
N ARG A 20 -1.93 -15.15 -13.89
CA ARG A 20 -0.51 -15.02 -14.19
C ARG A 20 -0.25 -13.91 -15.20
N PRO A 21 0.71 -13.01 -14.94
CA PRO A 21 1.11 -12.02 -15.93
C PRO A 21 1.85 -12.68 -17.10
N ASN A 22 1.82 -12.02 -18.26
CA ASN A 22 2.53 -12.47 -19.46
C ASN A 22 4.05 -12.34 -19.30
N THR A 23 4.51 -11.35 -18.54
CA THR A 23 5.91 -11.12 -18.19
C THR A 23 6.12 -11.29 -16.69
N GLU A 24 7.27 -11.79 -16.27
CA GLU A 24 7.63 -11.84 -14.85
C GLU A 24 7.65 -10.44 -14.23
N VAL A 25 7.08 -10.33 -13.03
CA VAL A 25 7.02 -9.08 -12.26
C VAL A 25 7.63 -9.32 -10.88
N GLY A 26 8.36 -8.33 -10.37
CA GLY A 26 8.99 -8.38 -9.05
C GLY A 26 8.97 -7.04 -8.32
N ILE A 27 9.21 -7.08 -7.02
CA ILE A 27 9.33 -5.90 -6.16
C ILE A 27 10.76 -5.39 -6.24
N VAL A 28 10.96 -4.20 -6.81
CA VAL A 28 12.28 -3.58 -6.98
C VAL A 28 12.66 -2.61 -5.85
N GLY A 29 11.68 -2.22 -5.03
CA GLY A 29 11.88 -1.39 -3.84
C GLY A 29 10.66 -1.45 -2.94
N TYR A 30 10.88 -1.16 -1.66
CA TYR A 30 9.84 -1.10 -0.64
C TYR A 30 10.17 0.01 0.35
N GLY A 31 9.18 0.56 1.03
CA GLY A 31 9.34 1.60 2.02
C GLY A 31 8.24 1.51 3.06
N ALA A 32 8.48 2.10 4.22
CA ALA A 32 7.53 2.14 5.31
C ALA A 32 7.66 3.47 6.05
N TYR A 33 6.59 3.84 6.73
CA TYR A 33 6.56 4.93 7.67
C TYR A 33 5.73 4.49 8.88
N ILE A 34 6.18 4.87 10.08
CA ILE A 34 5.45 4.64 11.32
C ILE A 34 5.47 5.96 12.07
N PRO A 35 4.31 6.47 12.53
CA PRO A 35 4.25 7.70 13.31
C PRO A 35 5.26 7.74 14.45
N ARG A 36 5.68 8.93 14.87
CA ARG A 36 6.67 9.06 15.96
C ARG A 36 6.07 8.86 17.35
N TYR A 37 4.83 9.33 17.57
CA TYR A 37 4.23 9.31 18.90
C TYR A 37 3.82 7.90 19.32
N ARG A 38 3.95 7.62 20.62
CA ARG A 38 3.61 6.33 21.23
C ARG A 38 2.66 6.55 22.39
N LEU A 39 1.58 5.78 22.44
CA LEU A 39 0.66 5.73 23.57
C LEU A 39 0.87 4.41 24.31
N PRO A 40 1.43 4.44 25.53
CA PRO A 40 1.48 3.25 26.38
C PRO A 40 0.07 2.74 26.65
N THR A 41 -0.16 1.46 26.43
CA THR A 41 -1.47 0.84 26.69
C THR A 41 -1.81 0.83 28.18
N SER A 42 -0.82 0.96 29.05
CA SER A 42 -1.00 1.17 30.49
C SER A 42 -1.76 2.45 30.79
N GLU A 43 -1.59 3.50 29.99
CA GLU A 43 -2.34 4.75 30.14
C GLU A 43 -3.80 4.58 29.72
N ILE A 44 -4.05 3.82 28.64
CA ILE A 44 -5.40 3.45 28.21
C ILE A 44 -6.11 2.67 29.33
N ALA A 45 -5.44 1.67 29.91
CA ALA A 45 -5.96 0.92 31.06
C ALA A 45 -6.18 1.79 32.30
N ARG A 46 -5.26 2.73 32.57
CA ARG A 46 -5.40 3.68 33.69
C ARG A 46 -6.66 4.54 33.55
N VAL A 47 -6.91 5.08 32.35
CA VAL A 47 -8.06 5.96 32.08
C VAL A 47 -9.38 5.19 32.09
N TRP A 48 -9.45 4.04 31.41
CA TRP A 48 -10.73 3.34 31.19
C TRP A 48 -11.05 2.24 32.20
N LYS A 49 -10.03 1.66 32.86
CA LYS A 49 -10.17 0.52 33.78
C LYS A 49 -9.55 0.79 35.16
N GLY A 50 -9.17 2.03 35.47
CA GLY A 50 -8.51 2.38 36.73
C GLY A 50 -7.16 1.68 36.94
N GLY A 51 -6.50 1.26 35.85
CA GLY A 51 -5.24 0.52 35.91
C GLY A 51 -5.39 -0.97 36.20
N MET A 52 -6.63 -1.48 36.24
CA MET A 52 -6.91 -2.90 36.45
C MET A 52 -6.89 -3.66 35.13
N GLY A 53 -6.30 -4.87 35.16
CA GLY A 53 -6.19 -5.77 34.02
C GLY A 53 -4.89 -5.60 33.23
N GLY A 54 -4.48 -6.66 32.54
CA GLY A 54 -3.31 -6.64 31.66
C GLY A 54 -3.57 -5.88 30.36
N THR A 55 -2.49 -5.48 29.70
CA THR A 55 -2.55 -4.85 28.36
C THR A 55 -2.07 -5.85 27.30
N PRO A 56 -2.71 -5.90 26.12
CA PRO A 56 -2.36 -6.88 25.09
C PRO A 56 -1.02 -6.59 24.40
N ILE A 57 -0.61 -5.32 24.37
CA ILE A 57 0.69 -4.86 23.85
C ILE A 57 1.27 -3.81 24.80
N LYS A 58 2.53 -3.41 24.62
CA LYS A 58 3.21 -2.41 25.46
C LYS A 58 2.76 -0.97 25.17
N GLU A 59 2.73 -0.62 23.89
CA GLU A 59 2.40 0.71 23.39
C GLU A 59 1.94 0.60 21.95
N LYS A 60 1.20 1.61 21.48
CA LYS A 60 0.78 1.72 20.09
C LYS A 60 1.30 3.02 19.46
N ALA A 61 1.50 3.03 18.14
CA ALA A 61 1.78 4.27 17.42
C ALA A 61 0.52 5.12 17.34
N VAL A 62 0.68 6.44 17.38
CA VAL A 62 -0.42 7.40 17.22
C VAL A 62 0.05 8.50 16.25
N PRO A 63 -0.74 8.85 15.22
CA PRO A 63 -0.38 9.95 14.34
C PRO A 63 -0.36 11.29 15.09
N GLY A 64 0.62 12.12 14.75
CA GLY A 64 0.65 13.54 15.07
C GLY A 64 -0.42 14.34 14.31
N LEU A 65 -0.48 15.65 14.60
CA LEU A 65 -1.45 16.54 13.95
C LEU A 65 -1.20 16.72 12.44
N ASP A 66 0.04 16.48 11.99
CA ASP A 66 0.51 16.58 10.62
C ASP A 66 0.73 15.21 9.95
N GLU A 67 0.32 14.13 10.62
CA GLU A 67 0.44 12.77 10.11
C GLU A 67 -0.94 12.22 9.72
N ASP A 68 -1.14 11.99 8.43
CA ASP A 68 -2.32 11.34 7.87
C ASP A 68 -1.91 10.32 6.80
N VAL A 69 -2.89 9.62 6.21
CA VAL A 69 -2.62 8.63 5.16
C VAL A 69 -1.84 9.23 3.99
N VAL A 70 -2.05 10.50 3.64
CA VAL A 70 -1.31 11.16 2.55
C VAL A 70 0.15 11.34 2.93
N THR A 71 0.43 11.99 4.06
CA THR A 71 1.81 12.33 4.46
C THR A 71 2.64 11.08 4.74
N MET A 72 2.05 10.10 5.43
CA MET A 72 2.72 8.82 5.69
C MET A 72 2.95 8.03 4.39
N SER A 73 2.01 8.05 3.44
CA SER A 73 2.20 7.43 2.12
C SER A 73 3.32 8.08 1.33
N ILE A 74 3.46 9.41 1.38
CA ILE A 74 4.55 10.14 0.73
C ILE A 74 5.90 9.70 1.29
N GLU A 75 6.04 9.61 2.61
CA GLU A 75 7.29 9.20 3.24
C GLU A 75 7.63 7.73 2.96
N ALA A 76 6.65 6.83 3.02
CA ALA A 76 6.83 5.44 2.63
C ALA A 76 7.22 5.30 1.14
N ALA A 77 6.59 6.06 0.25
CA ALA A 77 6.89 6.08 -1.18
C ALA A 77 8.32 6.59 -1.46
N ARG A 78 8.73 7.68 -0.83
CA ARG A 78 10.10 8.23 -0.95
C ARG A 78 11.14 7.19 -0.52
N ASN A 79 10.89 6.50 0.58
CA ASN A 79 11.76 5.41 1.06
C ASN A 79 11.82 4.25 0.06
N ALA A 80 10.70 3.89 -0.57
CA ALA A 80 10.65 2.86 -1.61
C ALA A 80 11.46 3.25 -2.86
N LEU A 81 11.32 4.51 -3.31
CA LEU A 81 12.04 5.04 -4.48
C LEU A 81 13.54 5.15 -4.22
N ALA A 82 13.94 5.64 -3.06
CA ALA A 82 15.34 5.69 -2.66
C ALA A 82 16.00 4.30 -2.66
N ARG A 83 15.26 3.28 -2.21
CA ARG A 83 15.72 1.88 -2.23
C ARG A 83 15.76 1.30 -3.65
N ALA A 84 14.76 1.61 -4.48
CA ALA A 84 14.68 1.14 -5.86
C ALA A 84 15.70 1.81 -6.80
N ARG A 85 16.13 3.04 -6.48
CA ARG A 85 17.01 3.88 -7.32
C ARG A 85 16.47 4.07 -8.74
N ILE A 86 15.16 4.31 -8.86
CA ILE A 86 14.50 4.60 -10.14
C ILE A 86 14.06 6.05 -10.20
N ASP A 87 14.00 6.59 -11.41
CA ASP A 87 13.38 7.89 -11.69
C ASP A 87 11.86 7.79 -11.47
N PRO A 88 11.25 8.60 -10.57
CA PRO A 88 9.82 8.57 -10.30
C PRO A 88 8.93 8.81 -11.53
N SER A 89 9.42 9.55 -12.53
CA SER A 89 8.68 9.85 -13.77
C SER A 89 8.41 8.61 -14.64
N LEU A 90 9.08 7.49 -14.35
CA LEU A 90 8.89 6.20 -15.03
C LEU A 90 7.75 5.36 -14.44
N ILE A 91 7.22 5.77 -13.29
CA ILE A 91 6.05 5.12 -12.68
C ILE A 91 4.83 5.48 -13.53
N ARG A 92 3.95 4.50 -13.78
CA ARG A 92 2.72 4.70 -14.57
C ARG A 92 1.44 4.40 -13.80
N ALA A 93 1.56 3.94 -12.57
CA ALA A 93 0.47 3.86 -11.61
C ALA A 93 0.98 4.16 -10.20
N VAL A 94 0.28 5.02 -9.48
CA VAL A 94 0.43 5.23 -8.03
C VAL A 94 -0.93 4.94 -7.42
N TRP A 95 -1.00 3.91 -6.60
CA TRP A 95 -2.24 3.46 -5.99
C TRP A 95 -2.06 3.34 -4.49
N VAL A 96 -2.93 4.02 -3.75
CA VAL A 96 -2.99 3.94 -2.30
C VAL A 96 -4.21 3.12 -1.91
N GLY A 97 -3.98 2.05 -1.17
CA GLY A 97 -5.02 1.28 -0.51
C GLY A 97 -5.10 1.68 0.96
N SER A 98 -6.28 2.10 1.40
CA SER A 98 -6.55 2.56 2.76
C SER A 98 -8.04 2.44 3.08
N GLU A 99 -8.37 2.33 4.36
CA GLU A 99 -9.71 2.53 4.92
C GLU A 99 -9.84 3.87 5.68
N SER A 100 -8.83 4.73 5.59
CA SER A 100 -8.73 5.99 6.33
C SER A 100 -8.29 7.17 5.45
N HIS A 101 -8.69 7.16 4.16
CA HIS A 101 -8.47 8.28 3.24
C HIS A 101 -9.06 9.59 3.80
N PRO A 102 -8.34 10.73 3.72
CA PRO A 102 -8.80 12.00 4.29
C PRO A 102 -9.91 12.66 3.47
N TYR A 103 -10.05 12.30 2.19
CA TYR A 103 -11.03 12.87 1.27
C TYR A 103 -11.81 11.78 0.56
N ALA A 104 -13.13 11.97 0.42
CA ALA A 104 -14.00 11.03 -0.28
C ALA A 104 -13.87 11.08 -1.81
N VAL A 105 -13.43 12.21 -2.36
CA VAL A 105 -13.45 12.46 -3.83
C VAL A 105 -12.07 12.74 -4.40
N LYS A 106 -11.22 13.46 -3.66
CA LYS A 106 -9.85 13.75 -4.09
C LYS A 106 -8.96 12.55 -3.72
N PRO A 107 -8.48 11.75 -4.67
CA PRO A 107 -7.73 10.55 -4.33
C PRO A 107 -6.41 10.93 -3.68
N THR A 108 -6.09 10.30 -2.56
CA THR A 108 -4.79 10.34 -1.87
C THR A 108 -3.67 10.05 -2.84
N SER A 109 -3.87 9.06 -3.72
CA SER A 109 -2.95 8.68 -4.79
C SER A 109 -2.56 9.84 -5.70
N THR A 110 -3.47 10.77 -5.99
CA THR A 110 -3.14 11.94 -6.83
C THR A 110 -2.19 12.90 -6.12
N ILE A 111 -2.36 13.08 -4.81
CA ILE A 111 -1.49 13.93 -3.99
C ILE A 111 -0.11 13.28 -3.87
N VAL A 112 -0.07 11.97 -3.61
CA VAL A 112 1.18 11.21 -3.51
C VAL A 112 1.93 11.25 -4.84
N ALA A 113 1.26 10.98 -5.97
CA ALA A 113 1.89 10.96 -7.29
C ALA A 113 2.55 12.30 -7.64
N GLU A 114 1.89 13.41 -7.35
CA GLU A 114 2.48 14.75 -7.51
C GLU A 114 3.67 14.94 -6.57
N ALA A 115 3.51 14.64 -5.28
CA ALA A 115 4.53 14.89 -4.26
C ALA A 115 5.84 14.08 -4.43
N ILE A 116 5.78 12.93 -5.11
CA ILE A 116 6.96 12.10 -5.44
C ILE A 116 7.51 12.35 -6.84
N GLY A 117 6.87 13.20 -7.66
CA GLY A 117 7.31 13.50 -9.02
C GLY A 117 6.94 12.44 -10.07
N ALA A 118 5.90 11.65 -9.84
CA ALA A 118 5.40 10.65 -10.79
C ALA A 118 4.34 11.21 -11.77
N ALA A 119 3.73 12.35 -11.44
CA ALA A 119 2.81 13.07 -12.31
C ALA A 119 3.54 13.73 -13.51
N PRO A 120 2.85 14.07 -14.62
CA PRO A 120 1.40 13.97 -14.85
C PRO A 120 0.97 12.68 -15.58
N HIS A 121 1.91 11.88 -16.07
CA HIS A 121 1.61 10.72 -16.93
C HIS A 121 1.48 9.42 -16.12
N THR A 122 0.60 9.42 -15.12
CA THR A 122 0.44 8.31 -14.17
C THR A 122 -1.03 8.10 -13.83
N LEU A 123 -1.46 6.85 -13.80
CA LEU A 123 -2.75 6.48 -13.22
C LEU A 123 -2.69 6.67 -11.71
N ALA A 124 -3.62 7.43 -11.15
CA ALA A 124 -3.71 7.64 -9.71
C ALA A 124 -5.14 7.39 -9.23
N GLY A 125 -5.29 6.47 -8.29
CA GLY A 125 -6.60 6.05 -7.79
C GLY A 125 -6.50 5.32 -6.47
N ASP A 126 -7.48 5.56 -5.61
CA ASP A 126 -7.53 4.99 -4.27
C ASP A 126 -8.30 3.67 -4.27
N TRP A 127 -7.87 2.75 -3.41
CA TRP A 127 -8.44 1.42 -3.24
C TRP A 127 -9.00 1.30 -1.83
N GLU A 128 -10.24 0.84 -1.70
CA GLU A 128 -10.92 0.78 -0.41
C GLU A 128 -11.47 -0.62 -0.18
N PHE A 129 -10.83 -1.35 0.73
CA PHE A 129 -11.26 -2.68 1.17
C PHE A 129 -10.55 -3.10 2.46
N ALA A 130 -10.75 -2.31 3.52
CA ALA A 130 -10.11 -2.49 4.81
C ALA A 130 -8.60 -2.75 4.70
N CYS A 131 -8.05 -3.58 5.58
CA CYS A 131 -6.64 -3.99 5.57
C CYS A 131 -6.19 -4.73 4.30
N LYS A 132 -7.10 -5.09 3.37
CA LYS A 132 -6.75 -5.80 2.13
C LYS A 132 -6.52 -4.83 0.96
N ALA A 133 -6.96 -3.58 1.05
CA ALA A 133 -6.87 -2.59 -0.03
C ALA A 133 -5.47 -2.49 -0.67
N GLY A 134 -4.42 -2.39 0.14
CA GLY A 134 -3.03 -2.31 -0.36
C GLY A 134 -2.59 -3.56 -1.12
N SER A 135 -3.08 -4.73 -0.73
CA SER A 135 -2.78 -5.98 -1.43
C SER A 135 -3.53 -6.09 -2.77
N GLU A 136 -4.75 -5.55 -2.87
CA GLU A 136 -5.47 -5.44 -4.15
C GLU A 136 -4.76 -4.47 -5.11
N ALA A 137 -4.30 -3.32 -4.60
CA ALA A 137 -3.47 -2.40 -5.37
C ALA A 137 -2.18 -3.06 -5.87
N MET A 138 -1.59 -3.98 -5.10
CA MET A 138 -0.41 -4.75 -5.53
C MET A 138 -0.74 -5.77 -6.63
N GLN A 139 -1.88 -6.47 -6.53
CA GLN A 139 -2.32 -7.39 -7.59
C GLN A 139 -2.57 -6.65 -8.91
N ALA A 140 -3.21 -5.49 -8.85
CA ALA A 140 -3.39 -4.64 -10.01
C ALA A 140 -2.05 -4.19 -10.61
N ALA A 141 -1.06 -3.88 -9.79
CA ALA A 141 0.26 -3.43 -10.25
C ALA A 141 1.01 -4.55 -10.97
N ILE A 142 0.90 -5.79 -10.44
CA ILE A 142 1.41 -6.99 -11.11
C ILE A 142 0.76 -7.16 -12.49
N GLY A 143 -0.57 -6.98 -12.59
CA GLY A 143 -1.28 -7.03 -13.87
C GLY A 143 -0.82 -5.95 -14.86
N LEU A 144 -0.66 -4.71 -14.40
CA LEU A 144 -0.29 -3.56 -15.24
C LEU A 144 1.15 -3.66 -15.76
N VAL A 145 2.10 -4.07 -14.91
CA VAL A 145 3.50 -4.25 -15.31
C VAL A 145 3.66 -5.53 -16.14
N GLY A 146 3.00 -6.61 -15.72
CA GLY A 146 3.08 -7.92 -16.35
C GLY A 146 2.45 -7.98 -17.74
N SER A 147 1.50 -7.09 -18.05
CA SER A 147 0.94 -6.88 -19.39
C SER A 147 1.78 -5.96 -20.28
N GLN A 148 2.89 -5.44 -19.75
CA GLN A 148 3.78 -4.48 -20.41
C GLN A 148 3.14 -3.09 -20.69
N MET A 149 2.00 -2.77 -20.06
CA MET A 149 1.42 -1.42 -20.11
C MET A 149 2.25 -0.38 -19.34
N ALA A 150 3.01 -0.82 -18.35
CA ALA A 150 3.87 0.01 -17.51
C ALA A 150 5.21 -0.68 -17.24
N ARG A 151 6.28 0.10 -17.08
CA ARG A 151 7.56 -0.44 -16.58
C ARG A 151 7.58 -0.55 -15.06
N TYR A 152 7.01 0.45 -14.38
CA TYR A 152 6.90 0.48 -12.93
C TYR A 152 5.51 0.95 -12.50
N ALA A 153 5.05 0.38 -11.40
CA ALA A 153 3.86 0.80 -10.67
C ALA A 153 4.21 0.85 -9.18
N LEU A 154 3.57 1.74 -8.44
CA LEU A 154 3.75 1.93 -7.02
C LEU A 154 2.42 1.67 -6.31
N SER A 155 2.39 0.62 -5.49
CA SER A 155 1.25 0.28 -4.63
C SER A 155 1.62 0.58 -3.18
N ILE A 156 0.75 1.28 -2.46
CA ILE A 156 0.96 1.71 -1.08
C ILE A 156 -0.22 1.21 -0.26
N GLY A 157 0.04 0.51 0.84
CA GLY A 157 -0.94 0.27 1.90
C GLY A 157 -0.64 1.20 3.05
N MET A 158 -1.57 2.07 3.45
CA MET A 158 -1.34 3.02 4.53
C MET A 158 -2.66 3.32 5.25
N ASP A 159 -2.63 3.33 6.57
CA ASP A 159 -3.81 3.60 7.38
C ASP A 159 -3.46 4.35 8.66
N THR A 160 -4.42 5.10 9.17
CA THR A 160 -4.46 5.58 10.56
C THR A 160 -5.54 4.80 11.31
N ALA A 161 -5.27 3.56 11.71
CA ALA A 161 -6.30 2.72 12.33
C ALA A 161 -6.76 3.27 13.69
N GLN A 162 -8.07 3.47 13.85
CA GLN A 162 -8.65 4.03 15.08
C GLN A 162 -9.61 3.03 15.75
N GLY A 163 -9.57 3.00 17.08
CA GLY A 163 -10.55 2.29 17.91
C GLY A 163 -11.43 3.29 18.66
N ARG A 164 -12.66 2.91 18.98
CA ARG A 164 -13.53 3.72 19.85
C ARG A 164 -12.89 3.82 21.25
N PRO A 165 -12.93 4.98 21.92
CA PRO A 165 -12.43 5.09 23.30
C PRO A 165 -13.11 4.10 24.24
N GLY A 166 -12.31 3.42 25.07
CA GLY A 166 -12.72 2.36 26.00
C GLY A 166 -12.88 0.97 25.36
N ASP A 167 -12.84 0.86 24.04
CA ASP A 167 -13.00 -0.40 23.32
C ASP A 167 -11.72 -1.26 23.37
N ALA A 168 -11.86 -2.57 23.18
CA ALA A 168 -10.72 -3.47 23.09
C ALA A 168 -9.74 -3.08 21.96
N LEU A 169 -10.26 -2.57 20.83
CA LEU A 169 -9.46 -2.14 19.70
C LEU A 169 -8.64 -0.88 19.99
N GLU A 170 -9.00 -0.05 20.97
CA GLU A 170 -8.21 1.15 21.31
C GLU A 170 -6.78 0.79 21.69
N TYR A 171 -6.58 -0.39 22.29
CA TYR A 171 -5.28 -0.89 22.73
C TYR A 171 -4.36 -1.30 21.58
N THR A 172 -4.91 -1.67 20.42
CA THR A 172 -4.14 -2.35 19.36
C THR A 172 -4.29 -1.75 17.97
N ALA A 173 -5.37 -1.01 17.68
CA ALA A 173 -5.52 -0.29 16.42
C ALA A 173 -4.46 0.80 16.32
N ALA A 174 -3.59 0.69 15.32
CA ALA A 174 -2.49 1.58 15.02
C ALA A 174 -2.11 1.49 13.54
#